data_AF-A0A9D1JQ48-F1
#
_entry.id   AF-A0A9D1JQ48-F1
#
_cell.length_a   1.000
_cell.length_b   1.000
_cell.length_c   1.000
_cell.angle_alpha   90.00
_cell.angle_beta   90.00
_cell.angle_gamma   90.00
#
_symmetry.space_group_name_H-M   'P 1'
#
loop_
_entity.id
_entity.type
_entity.pdbx_description
1 polymer ?
#
loop_
_entity_poly.entity_id
_entity_poly.type
_entity_poly.pdbx_seq_one_letter_code
_entity_poly.pdbx_strand_id
1 'polypeptide(L)'
;MRKTKIICTMGPAVENDQIIRTMMLEGMNVARFNFSHGDHAEQKGRLDRLKRIREELGLPVAALLDTKGPEIRIGRFENGKVELKKGQLFTLTTKEITGNEDQVSISYKELVDDVEEGMMILLDDGLIAMRIENMTATDIICKVINGGTLGDKKGVNIPGAKLSMPFISKKDYDDIIFGIENGFDFIAASFTRTADDILEIRRIFQEQGCNSMNIIAKIENMQGVENIDEIIRVADGIMIARGDMGVEIPLEDVPVIQKMIIKKVCEAGKQVITATQMLDSMMKNPRPTRAEATDVANAIYDGTSAIMLSGETAAGLYPVESLKTMVRIAVRTEKDIDYRKRFKMRETVERPDVTNAISHATCTTATDLGAAAIITVTKSGETVRMISKYRPECPIIGCTTEDYVCRQLNLSWGVSPLLIEEENNTDELFEHSVDAALAADLVKQGDLVVITAGVPLGISGTTNLIKVHVAGHILLKGKGISKRTAVGSLCVCSSKEDLEKNFKQGDIIVIKETDNDMLPYIKNAAGLVVEESGDNSHAAIVGLTLDIPVILGAEHAVHILKSGAVVNIDAGEGIVCVNQ
;
A
#
# COMPACT_ATOMS: atom_id res chain seq x y z
N MET A 1 -8.21 8.49 -6.27
CA MET A 1 -7.91 7.06 -5.97
C MET A 1 -7.78 6.87 -4.46
N ARG A 2 -8.12 5.68 -3.92
CA ARG A 2 -7.93 5.35 -2.51
C ARG A 2 -6.44 5.16 -2.20
N LYS A 3 -5.96 5.68 -1.06
CA LYS A 3 -4.54 5.61 -0.69
C LYS A 3 -4.22 4.44 0.24
N THR A 4 -4.99 4.26 1.30
CA THR A 4 -4.86 3.18 2.27
C THR A 4 -5.24 1.85 1.62
N LYS A 5 -4.43 0.82 1.85
CA LYS A 5 -4.63 -0.51 1.27
C LYS A 5 -5.53 -1.36 2.14
N ILE A 6 -6.20 -2.34 1.56
CA ILE A 6 -7.09 -3.25 2.28
C ILE A 6 -6.64 -4.68 2.09
N ILE A 7 -6.47 -5.36 3.22
CA ILE A 7 -6.15 -6.78 3.30
C ILE A 7 -7.43 -7.53 3.70
N CYS A 8 -7.77 -8.57 2.96
CA CYS A 8 -8.92 -9.42 3.28
C CYS A 8 -8.44 -10.84 3.57
N THR A 9 -8.89 -11.40 4.69
CA THR A 9 -8.58 -12.79 5.02
C THR A 9 -9.46 -13.74 4.20
N MET A 10 -8.82 -14.71 3.57
CA MET A 10 -9.45 -15.78 2.82
C MET A 10 -10.00 -16.84 3.78
N GLY A 11 -11.17 -17.38 3.48
CA GLY A 11 -11.82 -18.42 4.28
C GLY A 11 -13.13 -18.88 3.64
N PRO A 12 -13.92 -19.71 4.33
CA PRO A 12 -15.13 -20.33 3.80
C PRO A 12 -16.14 -19.36 3.15
N ALA A 13 -16.27 -18.14 3.68
CA ALA A 13 -17.21 -17.14 3.15
C ALA A 13 -16.79 -16.56 1.78
N VAL A 14 -15.53 -16.75 1.39
CA VAL A 14 -14.92 -16.17 0.17
C VAL A 14 -14.28 -17.23 -0.72
N GLU A 15 -14.76 -18.48 -0.66
CA GLU A 15 -14.31 -19.56 -1.55
C GLU A 15 -15.00 -19.57 -2.91
N ASN A 16 -16.04 -18.74 -3.12
CA ASN A 16 -16.72 -18.64 -4.40
C ASN A 16 -15.96 -17.69 -5.35
N ASP A 17 -15.73 -18.14 -6.58
CA ASP A 17 -15.03 -17.36 -7.62
C ASP A 17 -15.65 -15.98 -7.85
N GLN A 18 -16.98 -15.87 -7.88
CA GLN A 18 -17.67 -14.58 -8.09
C GLN A 18 -17.49 -13.64 -6.90
N ILE A 19 -17.44 -14.18 -5.68
CA ILE A 19 -17.16 -13.39 -4.49
C ILE A 19 -15.73 -12.85 -4.56
N ILE A 20 -14.74 -13.69 -4.89
CA ILE A 20 -13.35 -13.25 -5.04
C ILE A 20 -13.22 -12.18 -6.12
N ARG A 21 -13.81 -12.37 -7.31
CA ARG A 21 -13.85 -11.35 -8.37
C ARG A 21 -14.40 -10.04 -7.85
N THR A 22 -15.55 -10.10 -7.18
CA THR A 22 -16.20 -8.91 -6.60
C THR A 22 -15.28 -8.25 -5.59
N MET A 23 -14.63 -9.00 -4.70
CA MET A 23 -13.73 -8.45 -3.70
C MET A 23 -12.51 -7.77 -4.34
N MET A 24 -11.91 -8.35 -5.38
CA MET A 24 -10.80 -7.72 -6.09
C MET A 24 -11.22 -6.39 -6.73
N LEU A 25 -12.34 -6.38 -7.45
CA LEU A 25 -12.87 -5.19 -8.13
C LEU A 25 -13.31 -4.09 -7.14
N GLU A 26 -13.83 -4.47 -5.98
CA GLU A 26 -14.29 -3.54 -4.94
C GLU A 26 -13.15 -3.04 -4.04
N GLY A 27 -11.92 -3.49 -4.31
CA GLY A 27 -10.71 -2.91 -3.75
C GLY A 27 -10.01 -3.75 -2.68
N MET A 28 -10.02 -5.08 -2.79
CA MET A 28 -9.05 -5.92 -2.08
C MET A 28 -7.66 -5.75 -2.71
N ASN A 29 -6.64 -5.39 -1.92
CA ASN A 29 -5.26 -5.26 -2.40
C ASN A 29 -4.40 -6.50 -2.10
N VAL A 30 -4.65 -7.12 -0.95
CA VAL A 30 -3.90 -8.30 -0.48
C VAL A 30 -4.88 -9.33 0.07
N ALA A 31 -4.70 -10.58 -0.33
CA ALA A 31 -5.41 -11.73 0.22
C ALA A 31 -4.54 -12.39 1.30
N ARG A 32 -5.05 -12.41 2.54
CA ARG A 32 -4.39 -13.04 3.68
C ARG A 32 -4.84 -14.49 3.82
N PHE A 33 -3.89 -15.39 4.02
CA PHE A 33 -4.09 -16.82 4.26
C PHE A 33 -3.64 -17.13 5.67
N ASN A 34 -4.57 -17.49 6.56
CA ASN A 34 -4.26 -17.76 7.96
C ASN A 34 -3.92 -19.24 8.16
N PHE A 35 -2.65 -19.55 8.42
CA PHE A 35 -2.14 -20.93 8.56
C PHE A 35 -2.31 -21.51 9.97
N SER A 36 -2.91 -20.77 10.89
CA SER A 36 -3.48 -21.32 12.14
C SER A 36 -4.61 -22.32 11.87
N HIS A 37 -5.19 -22.28 10.67
CA HIS A 37 -6.28 -23.15 10.21
C HIS A 37 -6.00 -23.69 8.80
N GLY A 38 -6.64 -24.81 8.46
CA GLY A 38 -6.50 -25.48 7.17
C GLY A 38 -5.14 -26.15 6.99
N ASP A 39 -5.10 -27.16 6.14
CA ASP A 39 -3.86 -27.79 5.71
C ASP A 39 -3.31 -27.13 4.44
N HIS A 40 -2.11 -27.52 4.02
CA HIS A 40 -1.48 -26.99 2.81
C HIS A 40 -2.31 -27.23 1.55
N ALA A 41 -3.07 -28.33 1.46
CA ALA A 41 -3.90 -28.63 0.28
C ALA A 41 -5.08 -27.65 0.16
N GLU A 42 -5.73 -27.34 1.29
CA GLU A 42 -6.78 -26.34 1.37
C GLU A 42 -6.25 -24.94 1.02
N GLN A 43 -5.11 -24.55 1.61
CA GLN A 43 -4.49 -23.24 1.33
C GLN A 43 -4.02 -23.13 -0.13
N LYS A 44 -3.50 -24.21 -0.70
CA LYS A 44 -3.12 -24.30 -2.12
C LYS A 44 -4.32 -24.07 -3.04
N GLY A 45 -5.44 -24.73 -2.77
CA GLY A 45 -6.67 -24.55 -3.55
C GLY A 45 -7.19 -23.11 -3.54
N ARG A 46 -7.10 -22.41 -2.40
CA ARG A 46 -7.44 -20.99 -2.29
C ARG A 46 -6.46 -20.10 -3.06
N LEU A 47 -5.16 -20.40 -2.99
CA LEU A 47 -4.12 -19.62 -3.66
C LEU A 47 -4.23 -19.74 -5.18
N ASP A 48 -4.42 -20.94 -5.70
CA ASP A 48 -4.53 -21.16 -7.15
C ASP A 48 -5.76 -20.45 -7.73
N ARG A 49 -6.86 -20.41 -6.97
CA ARG A 49 -8.05 -19.63 -7.30
C ARG A 49 -7.76 -18.12 -7.31
N LEU A 50 -7.05 -17.62 -6.30
CA LEU A 50 -6.62 -16.23 -6.25
C LEU A 50 -5.78 -15.88 -7.49
N LYS A 51 -4.76 -16.68 -7.80
CA LYS A 51 -3.86 -16.44 -8.94
C LYS A 51 -4.59 -16.42 -10.28
N ARG A 52 -5.47 -17.39 -10.52
CA ARG A 52 -6.27 -17.42 -11.76
C ARG A 52 -7.16 -16.20 -11.93
N ILE A 53 -7.88 -15.79 -10.87
CA ILE A 53 -8.78 -14.63 -10.94
C ILE A 53 -7.97 -13.32 -11.05
N ARG A 54 -6.82 -13.26 -10.39
CA ARG A 54 -5.87 -12.14 -10.48
C ARG A 54 -5.41 -11.92 -11.92
N GLU A 55 -5.03 -12.99 -12.63
CA GLU A 55 -4.65 -12.96 -14.04
C GLU A 55 -5.83 -12.58 -14.94
N GLU A 56 -7.01 -13.17 -14.70
CA GLU A 56 -8.24 -12.87 -15.46
C GLU A 56 -8.63 -11.37 -15.39
N LEU A 57 -8.46 -10.74 -14.22
CA LEU A 57 -8.82 -9.35 -14.00
C LEU A 57 -7.68 -8.37 -14.30
N GLY A 58 -6.45 -8.83 -14.51
CA GLY A 58 -5.28 -7.97 -14.66
C GLY A 58 -4.98 -7.11 -13.43
N LEU A 59 -5.36 -7.56 -12.22
CA LEU A 59 -5.17 -6.81 -10.98
C LEU A 59 -3.99 -7.35 -10.18
N PRO A 60 -3.11 -6.52 -9.59
CA PRO A 60 -1.91 -6.98 -8.89
C PRO A 60 -2.19 -7.36 -7.42
N VAL A 61 -3.20 -8.20 -7.17
CA VAL A 61 -3.57 -8.62 -5.82
C VAL A 61 -2.50 -9.55 -5.23
N ALA A 62 -1.91 -9.16 -4.10
CA ALA A 62 -0.84 -9.91 -3.46
C ALA A 62 -1.38 -11.04 -2.56
N ALA A 63 -0.57 -12.07 -2.32
CA ALA A 63 -0.83 -13.12 -1.35
C ALA A 63 0.05 -12.96 -0.10
N LEU A 64 -0.57 -12.96 1.08
CA LEU A 64 0.09 -12.89 2.39
C LEU A 64 -0.17 -14.17 3.17
N LEU A 65 0.90 -14.89 3.50
CA LEU A 65 0.87 -16.04 4.40
C LEU A 65 0.98 -15.55 5.84
N ASP A 66 0.04 -15.84 6.71
CA ASP A 66 0.12 -15.50 8.14
C ASP A 66 0.43 -16.77 8.93
N THR A 67 1.61 -16.82 9.55
CA THR A 67 2.07 -18.00 10.29
C THR A 67 1.25 -18.19 11.55
N LYS A 68 1.23 -19.42 12.05
CA LYS A 68 0.56 -19.70 13.32
C LYS A 68 1.36 -19.12 14.49
N GLY A 69 2.68 -19.30 14.42
CA GLY A 69 3.62 -18.84 15.42
C GLY A 69 3.59 -19.62 16.74
N PRO A 70 4.44 -19.20 17.68
CA PRO A 70 4.62 -19.84 18.98
C PRO A 70 3.45 -19.49 19.92
N GLU A 71 2.47 -20.39 20.03
CA GLU A 71 1.34 -20.26 20.97
C GLU A 71 1.31 -21.38 22.02
N ILE A 72 0.87 -21.04 23.23
CA ILE A 72 0.62 -22.00 24.31
C ILE A 72 -0.88 -22.30 24.35
N ARG A 73 -1.23 -23.59 24.49
CA ARG A 73 -2.62 -24.04 24.63
C ARG A 73 -2.78 -24.99 25.80
N ILE A 74 -3.98 -25.03 26.35
CA ILE A 74 -4.39 -26.10 27.25
C ILE A 74 -4.77 -27.37 26.50
N GLY A 75 -4.85 -28.48 27.21
CA GLY A 75 -5.32 -29.77 26.71
C GLY A 75 -6.83 -29.83 26.47
N ARG A 76 -7.37 -31.05 26.56
CA ARG A 76 -8.80 -31.32 26.41
C ARG A 76 -9.44 -31.66 27.74
N PHE A 77 -10.72 -31.34 27.88
CA PHE A 77 -11.55 -31.72 29.01
C PHE A 77 -12.40 -32.94 28.66
N GLU A 78 -12.79 -33.73 29.66
CA GLU A 78 -13.59 -34.94 29.47
C GLU A 78 -14.92 -34.67 28.76
N ASN A 79 -15.56 -33.53 29.07
CA ASN A 79 -16.81 -33.07 28.45
C ASN A 79 -16.59 -31.91 27.45
N GLY A 80 -15.36 -31.70 26.99
CA GLY A 80 -14.98 -30.64 26.05
C GLY A 80 -14.95 -29.22 26.63
N LYS A 81 -15.43 -29.03 27.87
CA LYS A 81 -15.38 -27.77 28.61
C LYS A 81 -15.56 -27.98 30.12
N VAL A 82 -15.15 -26.98 30.90
CA VAL A 82 -15.39 -26.86 32.35
C VAL A 82 -15.81 -25.43 32.72
N GLU A 83 -16.40 -25.25 33.89
CA GLU A 83 -16.75 -23.93 34.42
C GLU A 83 -15.81 -23.59 35.59
N LEU A 84 -15.04 -22.52 35.45
CA LEU A 84 -14.12 -22.07 36.49
C LEU A 84 -14.75 -20.96 37.33
N LYS A 85 -14.78 -21.12 38.65
CA LYS A 85 -15.36 -20.14 39.59
C LYS A 85 -14.31 -19.23 40.20
N LYS A 86 -14.65 -17.96 40.38
CA LYS A 86 -13.78 -16.99 41.06
C LYS A 86 -13.38 -17.48 42.46
N GLY A 87 -12.08 -17.41 42.74
CA GLY A 87 -11.47 -17.79 44.00
C GLY A 87 -11.07 -19.26 44.12
N GLN A 88 -11.49 -20.14 43.19
CA GLN A 88 -11.07 -21.54 43.21
C GLN A 88 -9.61 -21.70 42.80
N LEU A 89 -8.99 -22.80 43.22
CA LEU A 89 -7.69 -23.20 42.71
C LEU A 89 -7.87 -24.00 41.43
N PHE A 90 -6.98 -23.78 40.47
CA PHE A 90 -6.93 -24.51 39.21
C PHE A 90 -5.47 -24.71 38.80
N THR A 91 -5.14 -25.92 38.37
CA THR A 91 -3.75 -26.32 38.11
C THR A 91 -3.48 -26.49 36.63
N LEU A 92 -2.47 -25.83 36.12
CA LEU A 92 -1.91 -26.09 34.80
C LEU A 92 -0.75 -27.07 34.96
N THR A 93 -0.85 -28.27 34.36
CA THR A 93 0.15 -29.34 34.54
C THR A 93 0.87 -29.70 33.25
N THR A 94 2.15 -30.03 33.35
CA THR A 94 2.96 -30.54 32.22
C THR A 94 2.65 -32.02 31.91
N LYS A 95 1.89 -32.68 32.78
CA LYS A 95 1.48 -34.09 32.62
C LYS A 95 0.38 -34.19 31.56
N GLU A 96 0.49 -35.16 30.67
CA GLU A 96 -0.53 -35.45 29.65
C GLU A 96 -1.76 -36.11 30.31
N ILE A 97 -2.74 -35.28 30.66
CA ILE A 97 -4.01 -35.71 31.28
C ILE A 97 -5.20 -35.11 30.55
N THR A 98 -6.35 -35.78 30.67
CA THR A 98 -7.65 -35.17 30.36
C THR A 98 -8.02 -34.24 31.50
N GLY A 99 -8.25 -32.97 31.18
CA GLY A 99 -8.58 -31.93 32.16
C GLY A 99 -9.96 -32.12 32.79
N ASN A 100 -10.09 -31.56 33.99
CA ASN A 100 -11.31 -31.52 34.79
C ASN A 100 -11.47 -30.12 35.46
N GLU A 101 -12.32 -30.00 36.48
CA GLU A 101 -12.57 -28.72 37.17
C GLU A 101 -11.38 -28.22 38.02
N ASP A 102 -10.41 -29.09 38.32
CA ASP A 102 -9.27 -28.82 39.20
C ASP A 102 -7.94 -28.65 38.45
N GLN A 103 -7.78 -29.32 37.30
CA GLN A 103 -6.52 -29.31 36.55
C GLN A 103 -6.68 -29.56 35.05
N VAL A 104 -5.74 -29.07 34.25
CA VAL A 104 -5.63 -29.35 32.81
C VAL A 104 -4.17 -29.36 32.36
N SER A 105 -3.86 -30.14 31.33
CA SER A 105 -2.55 -30.16 30.71
C SER A 105 -2.25 -28.88 29.91
N ILE A 106 -0.97 -28.53 29.78
CA ILE A 106 -0.48 -27.44 28.91
C ILE A 106 0.45 -27.97 27.82
N SER A 107 0.40 -27.34 26.64
CA SER A 107 1.18 -27.76 25.47
C SER A 107 2.66 -27.41 25.57
N TYR A 108 3.02 -26.40 26.36
CA TYR A 108 4.39 -25.96 26.59
C TYR A 108 4.84 -26.37 27.99
N LYS A 109 5.70 -27.39 28.07
CA LYS A 109 6.03 -28.05 29.34
C LYS A 109 7.02 -27.22 30.16
N GLU A 110 7.87 -26.47 29.48
CA GLU A 110 8.87 -25.60 30.08
C GLU A 110 8.26 -24.29 30.62
N LEU A 111 6.94 -24.09 30.50
CA LEU A 111 6.26 -22.92 31.06
C LEU A 111 6.50 -22.76 32.57
N VAL A 112 6.66 -23.88 33.30
CA VAL A 112 6.99 -23.88 34.74
C VAL A 112 8.31 -23.17 35.05
N ASP A 113 9.22 -23.10 34.08
CA ASP A 113 10.55 -22.47 34.22
C ASP A 113 10.55 -21.00 33.78
N ASP A 114 9.52 -20.56 33.04
CA ASP A 114 9.40 -19.23 32.43
C ASP A 114 8.51 -18.25 33.23
N VAL A 115 7.86 -18.74 34.30
CA VAL A 115 6.91 -17.95 35.10
C VAL A 115 7.26 -17.98 36.58
N GLU A 116 6.72 -17.02 37.32
CA GLU A 116 7.01 -16.83 38.75
C GLU A 116 5.71 -16.67 39.56
N GLU A 117 5.78 -16.95 40.87
CA GLU A 117 4.66 -16.71 41.78
C GLU A 117 4.17 -15.25 41.71
N GLY A 118 2.85 -15.07 41.74
CA GLY A 118 2.22 -13.76 41.63
C GLY A 118 1.94 -13.28 40.20
N MET A 119 2.53 -13.90 39.18
CA MET A 119 2.22 -13.58 37.78
C MET A 119 0.78 -13.92 37.41
N MET A 120 0.26 -13.26 36.38
CA MET A 120 -1.07 -13.50 35.84
C MET A 120 -1.00 -14.47 34.67
N ILE A 121 -1.93 -15.43 34.64
CA ILE A 121 -2.19 -16.29 33.47
C ILE A 121 -3.59 -15.98 32.96
N LEU A 122 -3.67 -15.73 31.66
CA LEU A 122 -4.88 -15.44 30.94
C LEU A 122 -5.22 -16.62 30.04
N LEU A 123 -6.48 -17.05 30.08
CA LEU A 123 -6.99 -18.16 29.27
C LEU A 123 -8.14 -17.68 28.39
N ASP A 124 -8.24 -18.29 27.20
CA ASP A 124 -9.29 -18.01 26.22
C ASP A 124 -9.34 -16.51 25.86
N ASP A 125 -8.22 -16.01 25.33
CA ASP A 125 -8.04 -14.62 24.88
C ASP A 125 -8.33 -13.59 25.99
N GLY A 126 -7.96 -13.92 27.24
CA GLY A 126 -8.15 -13.05 28.41
C GLY A 126 -9.52 -13.12 29.06
N LEU A 127 -10.43 -13.98 28.59
CA LEU A 127 -11.76 -14.15 29.19
C LEU A 127 -11.66 -14.61 30.66
N ILE A 128 -10.75 -15.54 30.92
CA ILE A 128 -10.49 -16.08 32.26
C ILE A 128 -9.10 -15.60 32.69
N ALA A 129 -9.01 -15.08 33.92
CA ALA A 129 -7.77 -14.59 34.49
C ALA A 129 -7.47 -15.33 35.79
N MET A 130 -6.24 -15.80 35.95
CA MET A 130 -5.77 -16.50 37.13
C MET A 130 -4.45 -15.91 37.60
N ARG A 131 -4.16 -16.03 38.90
CA ARG A 131 -2.88 -15.61 39.48
C ARG A 131 -2.14 -16.84 39.99
N ILE A 132 -0.85 -16.95 39.69
CA ILE A 132 -0.01 -18.03 40.20
C ILE A 132 0.15 -17.85 41.71
N GLU A 133 -0.24 -18.85 42.48
CA GLU A 133 -0.10 -18.88 43.95
C GLU A 133 1.14 -19.66 44.38
N ASN A 134 1.42 -20.78 43.70
CA ASN A 134 2.57 -21.64 43.98
C ASN A 134 2.86 -22.52 42.75
N MET A 135 4.06 -23.09 42.68
CA MET A 135 4.49 -23.96 41.59
C MET A 135 5.27 -25.16 42.12
N THR A 136 5.24 -26.23 41.34
CA THR A 136 6.12 -27.39 41.48
C THR A 136 6.89 -27.60 40.17
N ALA A 137 7.74 -28.62 40.11
CA ALA A 137 8.47 -28.95 38.88
C ALA A 137 7.56 -29.34 37.69
N THR A 138 6.27 -29.64 37.91
CA THR A 138 5.35 -30.03 36.83
C THR A 138 4.02 -29.27 36.84
N ASP A 139 3.68 -28.57 37.91
CA ASP A 139 2.33 -28.08 38.14
C ASP A 139 2.38 -26.60 38.56
N ILE A 140 1.63 -25.75 37.86
CA ILE A 140 1.44 -24.32 38.16
C ILE A 140 0.06 -24.17 38.82
N ILE A 141 0.06 -23.87 40.11
CA ILE A 141 -1.17 -23.80 40.91
C ILE A 141 -1.64 -22.35 40.92
N CYS A 142 -2.80 -22.10 40.30
CA CYS A 142 -3.32 -20.77 40.11
C CYS A 142 -4.62 -20.57 40.90
N LYS A 143 -4.84 -19.35 41.38
CA LYS A 143 -6.14 -18.89 41.90
C LYS A 143 -6.90 -18.15 40.82
N VAL A 144 -8.12 -18.59 40.53
CA VAL A 144 -8.98 -17.95 39.54
C VAL A 144 -9.43 -16.58 40.04
N ILE A 145 -9.09 -15.52 39.31
CA ILE A 145 -9.45 -14.13 39.61
C ILE A 145 -10.76 -13.75 38.91
N ASN A 146 -10.88 -14.12 37.63
CA ASN A 146 -12.11 -14.00 36.85
C ASN A 146 -12.45 -15.37 36.26
N GLY A 147 -13.65 -15.87 36.57
CA GLY A 147 -14.12 -17.18 36.15
C GLY A 147 -14.85 -17.15 34.81
N GLY A 148 -15.19 -18.33 34.30
CA GLY A 148 -15.88 -18.47 33.02
C GLY A 148 -15.92 -19.91 32.53
N THR A 149 -16.54 -20.13 31.38
CA THR A 149 -16.48 -21.43 30.69
C THR A 149 -15.16 -21.55 29.94
N LEU A 150 -14.38 -22.58 30.25
CA LEU A 150 -13.13 -22.90 29.56
C LEU A 150 -13.32 -24.14 28.68
N GLY A 151 -13.10 -24.01 27.37
CA GLY A 151 -13.21 -25.11 26.41
C GLY A 151 -11.87 -25.80 26.10
N ASP A 152 -11.92 -26.83 25.26
CA ASP A 152 -10.71 -27.49 24.76
C ASP A 152 -9.75 -26.57 24.01
N LYS A 153 -8.44 -26.82 24.16
CA LYS A 153 -7.38 -26.22 23.31
C LYS A 153 -7.42 -24.70 23.22
N LYS A 154 -7.85 -24.04 24.29
CA LYS A 154 -7.83 -22.57 24.40
C LYS A 154 -6.42 -22.05 24.61
N GLY A 155 -6.18 -20.83 24.13
CA GLY A 155 -4.91 -20.13 24.27
C GLY A 155 -4.58 -19.84 25.73
N VAL A 156 -3.28 -19.81 26.04
CA VAL A 156 -2.70 -19.41 27.31
C VAL A 156 -1.76 -18.24 27.06
N ASN A 157 -2.00 -17.14 27.74
CA ASN A 157 -1.26 -15.90 27.64
C ASN A 157 -0.70 -15.53 29.03
N ILE A 158 0.54 -15.04 29.07
CA ILE A 158 1.21 -14.74 30.33
C ILE A 158 1.84 -13.35 30.24
N PRO A 159 1.06 -12.29 30.56
CA PRO A 159 1.52 -10.91 30.49
C PRO A 159 2.85 -10.69 31.23
N GLY A 160 3.85 -10.21 30.49
CA GLY A 160 5.17 -9.88 31.01
C GLY A 160 6.15 -11.06 31.10
N ALA A 161 5.74 -12.29 30.76
CA ALA A 161 6.66 -13.43 30.72
C ALA A 161 7.57 -13.38 29.49
N LYS A 162 8.84 -13.77 29.68
CA LYS A 162 9.80 -13.99 28.60
C LYS A 162 9.84 -15.48 28.30
N LEU A 163 9.03 -15.91 27.35
CA LEU A 163 8.92 -17.32 27.00
C LEU A 163 10.18 -17.82 26.27
N SER A 164 10.75 -18.93 26.74
CA SER A 164 11.95 -19.56 26.18
C SER A 164 11.65 -20.43 24.95
N MET A 165 10.39 -20.50 24.52
CA MET A 165 9.98 -21.30 23.37
C MET A 165 10.61 -20.82 22.05
N PRO A 166 10.99 -21.76 21.16
CA PRO A 166 11.47 -21.43 19.82
C PRO A 166 10.46 -20.57 19.06
N PHE A 167 10.94 -19.57 18.34
CA PHE A 167 10.08 -18.68 17.55
C PHE A 167 9.44 -19.41 16.37
N ILE A 168 10.21 -20.22 15.64
CA ILE A 168 9.71 -21.00 14.50
C ILE A 168 9.43 -22.43 14.95
N SER A 169 8.16 -22.82 14.95
CA SER A 169 7.79 -24.22 15.15
C SER A 169 8.07 -25.05 13.89
N LYS A 170 8.09 -26.38 14.01
CA LYS A 170 8.19 -27.26 12.82
C LYS A 170 7.07 -26.97 11.80
N LYS A 171 5.85 -26.69 12.29
CA LYS A 171 4.74 -26.33 11.42
C LYS A 171 4.99 -24.99 10.72
N ASP A 172 5.49 -23.98 11.43
CA ASP A 172 5.79 -22.68 10.81
C ASP A 172 6.91 -22.81 9.76
N TYR A 173 7.92 -23.65 10.03
CA TYR A 173 8.95 -23.96 9.03
C TYR A 173 8.32 -24.57 7.77
N ASP A 174 7.49 -25.61 7.92
CA ASP A 174 6.81 -26.25 6.79
C ASP A 174 5.88 -25.26 6.05
N ASP A 175 5.19 -24.37 6.77
CA ASP A 175 4.34 -23.31 6.20
C ASP A 175 5.18 -22.26 5.44
N ILE A 176 6.37 -21.90 5.95
CA ILE A 176 7.33 -21.00 5.26
C ILE A 176 7.79 -21.61 3.94
N ILE A 177 8.23 -22.87 3.96
CA ILE A 177 8.69 -23.58 2.75
C ILE A 177 7.55 -23.64 1.72
N PHE A 178 6.34 -24.01 2.17
CA PHE A 178 5.16 -23.98 1.31
C PHE A 178 4.92 -22.60 0.68
N GLY A 179 5.06 -21.53 1.47
CA GLY A 179 4.93 -20.14 1.02
C GLY A 179 5.91 -19.78 -0.09
N ILE A 180 7.18 -20.18 0.07
CA ILE A 180 8.26 -19.97 -0.90
C ILE A 180 7.96 -20.73 -2.19
N GLU A 181 7.70 -22.04 -2.11
CA GLU A 181 7.46 -22.91 -3.27
C GLU A 181 6.24 -22.47 -4.08
N ASN A 182 5.24 -21.90 -3.41
CA ASN A 182 4.00 -21.47 -4.04
C ASN A 182 3.97 -19.98 -4.41
N GLY A 183 5.06 -19.24 -4.21
CA GLY A 183 5.19 -17.84 -4.63
C GLY A 183 4.20 -16.91 -3.94
N PHE A 184 4.14 -16.98 -2.60
CA PHE A 184 3.54 -15.92 -1.79
C PHE A 184 4.39 -14.65 -1.85
N ASP A 185 3.74 -13.49 -1.73
CA ASP A 185 4.41 -12.19 -1.84
C ASP A 185 4.86 -11.67 -0.47
N PHE A 186 4.15 -12.07 0.59
CA PHE A 186 4.43 -11.69 1.97
C PHE A 186 4.28 -12.89 2.91
N ILE A 187 5.05 -12.85 3.99
CA ILE A 187 4.80 -13.62 5.21
C ILE A 187 4.56 -12.67 6.38
N ALA A 188 3.54 -12.93 7.19
CA ALA A 188 3.32 -12.27 8.47
C ALA A 188 3.73 -13.22 9.59
N ALA A 189 4.73 -12.81 10.38
CA ALA A 189 5.37 -13.61 11.39
C ALA A 189 4.73 -13.35 12.76
N SER A 190 3.85 -14.26 13.19
CA SER A 190 3.11 -14.20 14.46
C SER A 190 4.02 -14.20 15.68
N PHE A 191 3.61 -13.49 16.74
CA PHE A 191 4.29 -13.35 18.03
C PHE A 191 5.75 -12.89 17.93
N THR A 192 6.08 -11.98 17.00
CA THR A 192 7.45 -11.46 16.91
C THR A 192 7.80 -10.63 18.15
N ARG A 193 8.93 -10.95 18.78
CA ARG A 193 9.40 -10.31 20.03
C ARG A 193 10.73 -9.58 19.86
N THR A 194 11.58 -10.03 18.94
CA THR A 194 12.96 -9.55 18.79
C THR A 194 13.36 -9.42 17.33
N ALA A 195 14.47 -8.74 17.05
CA ALA A 195 15.06 -8.75 15.72
C ALA A 195 15.51 -10.15 15.27
N ASP A 196 15.99 -10.98 16.20
CA ASP A 196 16.51 -12.32 15.91
C ASP A 196 15.44 -13.27 15.35
N ASP A 197 14.20 -13.14 15.83
CA ASP A 197 13.03 -13.85 15.32
C ASP A 197 12.86 -13.66 13.79
N ILE A 198 13.01 -12.41 13.34
CA ILE A 198 12.92 -12.04 11.91
C ILE A 198 14.16 -12.50 11.14
N LEU A 199 15.34 -12.43 11.75
CA LEU A 199 16.58 -12.92 11.15
C LEU A 199 16.58 -14.45 10.99
N GLU A 200 15.85 -15.19 11.84
CA GLU A 200 15.63 -16.63 11.68
C GLU A 200 14.85 -16.94 10.40
N ILE A 201 13.75 -16.23 10.13
CA ILE A 201 13.00 -16.38 8.87
C ILE A 201 13.87 -15.98 7.67
N ARG A 202 14.66 -14.89 7.78
CA ARG A 202 15.57 -14.48 6.70
C ARG A 202 16.64 -15.54 6.40
N ARG A 203 17.14 -16.26 7.41
CA ARG A 203 18.08 -17.39 7.19
C ARG A 203 17.41 -18.49 6.38
N ILE A 204 16.17 -18.85 6.71
CA ILE A 204 15.40 -19.83 5.91
C ILE A 204 15.26 -19.35 4.46
N PHE A 205 14.95 -18.06 4.25
CA PHE A 205 14.86 -17.51 2.89
C PHE A 205 16.18 -17.62 2.14
N GLN A 206 17.31 -17.31 2.77
CA GLN A 206 18.64 -17.43 2.18
C GLN A 206 18.98 -18.88 1.82
N GLU A 207 18.70 -19.83 2.72
CA GLU A 207 18.93 -21.26 2.51
C GLU A 207 18.10 -21.81 1.34
N GLN A 208 16.87 -21.30 1.16
CA GLN A 208 15.97 -21.68 0.08
C GLN A 208 16.13 -20.82 -1.19
N GLY A 209 17.04 -19.83 -1.20
CA GLY A 209 17.22 -18.90 -2.32
C GLY A 209 16.01 -18.00 -2.60
N CYS A 210 15.15 -17.75 -1.61
CA CYS A 210 13.97 -16.90 -1.74
C CYS A 210 14.33 -15.42 -1.64
N ASN A 211 14.09 -14.67 -2.72
CA ASN A 211 14.31 -13.21 -2.78
C ASN A 211 13.01 -12.43 -3.07
N SER A 212 11.88 -13.11 -3.18
CA SER A 212 10.61 -12.55 -3.69
C SER A 212 9.51 -12.40 -2.63
N MET A 213 9.76 -12.84 -1.39
CA MET A 213 8.79 -12.75 -0.29
C MET A 213 9.30 -11.77 0.77
N ASN A 214 8.43 -10.85 1.20
CA ASN A 214 8.74 -9.86 2.24
C ASN A 214 8.21 -10.30 3.61
N ILE A 215 8.93 -9.97 4.69
CA ILE A 215 8.56 -10.34 6.06
C ILE A 215 7.86 -9.18 6.77
N ILE A 216 6.64 -9.42 7.23
CA ILE A 216 5.84 -8.52 8.06
C ILE A 216 5.89 -9.03 9.50
N ALA A 217 6.54 -8.30 10.41
CA ALA A 217 6.56 -8.70 11.82
C ALA A 217 5.22 -8.39 12.49
N LYS A 218 4.59 -9.36 13.16
CA LYS A 218 3.37 -9.13 13.94
C LYS A 218 3.73 -8.82 15.38
N ILE A 219 3.32 -7.64 15.85
CA ILE A 219 3.57 -7.17 17.21
C ILE A 219 2.31 -7.39 18.04
N GLU A 220 2.44 -8.27 19.03
CA GLU A 220 1.32 -8.88 19.78
C GLU A 220 1.54 -8.86 21.29
N ASN A 221 2.71 -8.46 21.78
CA ASN A 221 3.03 -8.42 23.21
C ASN A 221 3.98 -7.27 23.56
N MET A 222 4.17 -7.03 24.87
CA MET A 222 4.99 -5.93 25.35
C MET A 222 6.45 -6.03 24.91
N GLN A 223 7.04 -7.23 24.87
CA GLN A 223 8.43 -7.42 24.43
C GLN A 223 8.65 -6.96 22.99
N GLY A 224 7.72 -7.29 22.07
CA GLY A 224 7.77 -6.81 20.69
C GLY A 224 7.59 -5.29 20.60
N VAL A 225 6.81 -4.68 21.51
CA VAL A 225 6.66 -3.21 21.60
C VAL A 225 7.95 -2.55 22.08
N GLU A 226 8.60 -3.09 23.11
CA GLU A 226 9.88 -2.60 23.65
C GLU A 226 11.01 -2.69 22.61
N ASN A 227 11.03 -3.78 21.83
CA ASN A 227 12.04 -4.03 20.80
C ASN A 227 11.65 -3.50 19.41
N ILE A 228 10.61 -2.65 19.31
CA ILE A 228 10.06 -2.26 18.00
C ILE A 228 11.11 -1.65 17.07
N ASP A 229 12.05 -0.85 17.60
CA ASP A 229 13.06 -0.18 16.78
C ASP A 229 14.01 -1.16 16.11
N GLU A 230 14.41 -2.22 16.80
CA GLU A 230 15.29 -3.24 16.23
C GLU A 230 14.56 -4.16 15.25
N ILE A 231 13.30 -4.52 15.54
CA ILE A 231 12.44 -5.30 14.65
C ILE A 231 12.21 -4.54 13.35
N ILE A 232 11.90 -3.24 13.44
CA ILE A 232 11.73 -2.37 12.27
C ILE A 232 12.98 -2.37 11.41
N ARG A 233 14.20 -2.44 11.95
CA ARG A 233 15.43 -2.48 11.13
C ARG A 233 15.49 -3.70 10.23
N VAL A 234 15.11 -4.88 10.73
CA VAL A 234 15.29 -6.16 10.04
C VAL A 234 14.05 -6.70 9.33
N ALA A 235 12.84 -6.23 9.66
CA ALA A 235 11.60 -6.61 8.97
C ALA A 235 11.35 -5.77 7.71
N ASP A 236 10.51 -6.22 6.79
CA ASP A 236 10.12 -5.43 5.59
C ASP A 236 8.86 -4.59 5.85
N GLY A 237 8.06 -4.97 6.84
CA GLY A 237 6.93 -4.20 7.36
C GLY A 237 6.50 -4.69 8.74
N ILE A 238 5.50 -4.04 9.32
CA ILE A 238 4.96 -4.36 10.65
C ILE A 238 3.43 -4.52 10.57
N MET A 239 2.89 -5.47 11.33
CA MET A 239 1.46 -5.61 11.57
C MET A 239 1.17 -5.44 13.06
N ILE A 240 0.24 -4.55 13.38
CA ILE A 240 -0.23 -4.28 14.75
C ILE A 240 -1.50 -5.11 14.96
N ALA A 241 -1.38 -6.24 15.65
CA ALA A 241 -2.47 -7.15 15.93
C ALA A 241 -3.09 -6.81 17.30
N ARG A 242 -4.10 -5.95 17.27
CA ARG A 242 -4.67 -5.29 18.46
C ARG A 242 -5.46 -6.24 19.35
N GLY A 243 -6.05 -7.29 18.78
CA GLY A 243 -6.74 -8.35 19.50
C GLY A 243 -5.77 -9.09 20.41
N ASP A 244 -4.72 -9.67 19.84
CA ASP A 244 -3.69 -10.40 20.58
C ASP A 244 -2.94 -9.47 21.55
N MET A 245 -2.58 -8.26 21.10
CA MET A 245 -1.95 -7.23 21.94
C MET A 245 -2.81 -6.84 23.14
N GLY A 246 -4.13 -6.72 22.97
CA GLY A 246 -5.06 -6.37 24.03
C GLY A 246 -5.27 -7.47 25.09
N VAL A 247 -4.78 -8.69 24.83
CA VAL A 247 -4.72 -9.76 25.84
C VAL A 247 -3.48 -9.57 26.72
N GLU A 248 -2.33 -9.25 26.12
CA GLU A 248 -1.04 -9.17 26.81
C GLU A 248 -0.74 -7.80 27.43
N ILE A 249 -1.34 -6.74 26.90
CA ILE A 249 -1.08 -5.33 27.27
C ILE A 249 -2.39 -4.70 27.77
N PRO A 250 -2.35 -3.85 28.81
CA PRO A 250 -3.52 -3.07 29.23
C PRO A 250 -4.19 -2.36 28.06
N LEU A 251 -5.51 -2.52 27.95
CA LEU A 251 -6.30 -2.06 26.81
C LEU A 251 -6.23 -0.53 26.61
N GLU A 252 -5.99 0.22 27.68
CA GLU A 252 -5.83 1.67 27.68
C GLU A 252 -4.52 2.14 27.03
N ASP A 253 -3.49 1.28 26.99
CA ASP A 253 -2.18 1.58 26.41
C ASP A 253 -2.13 1.26 24.91
N VAL A 254 -2.94 0.31 24.45
CA VAL A 254 -2.96 -0.17 23.05
C VAL A 254 -3.11 0.98 22.02
N PRO A 255 -4.02 1.96 22.19
CA PRO A 255 -4.14 3.08 21.24
C PRO A 255 -2.88 3.96 21.16
N VAL A 256 -2.16 4.14 22.28
CA VAL A 256 -0.93 4.93 22.33
C VAL A 256 0.21 4.18 21.62
N ILE A 257 0.34 2.89 21.89
CA ILE A 257 1.31 2.00 21.25
C ILE A 257 1.07 1.93 19.74
N GLN A 258 -0.19 1.78 19.29
CA GLN A 258 -0.54 1.78 17.87
C GLN A 258 0.00 3.01 17.15
N LYS A 259 -0.27 4.21 17.70
CA LYS A 259 0.17 5.48 17.12
C LYS A 259 1.70 5.57 17.04
N MET A 260 2.37 5.15 18.11
CA MET A 260 3.83 5.12 18.19
C MET A 260 4.44 4.19 17.13
N ILE A 261 3.93 2.95 17.00
CA ILE A 261 4.42 1.99 16.01
C ILE A 261 4.18 2.51 14.59
N ILE A 262 2.97 2.99 14.27
CA ILE A 262 2.66 3.53 12.94
C ILE A 262 3.63 4.64 12.56
N LYS A 263 3.88 5.59 13.46
CA LYS A 263 4.82 6.69 13.22
C LYS A 263 6.21 6.18 12.88
N LYS A 264 6.79 5.32 13.73
CA LYS A 264 8.15 4.79 13.55
C LYS A 264 8.32 3.99 12.25
N VAL A 265 7.34 3.14 11.93
CA VAL A 265 7.37 2.32 10.70
C VAL A 265 7.29 3.19 9.45
N CYS A 266 6.45 4.22 9.46
CA CYS A 266 6.36 5.17 8.36
C CYS A 266 7.64 5.99 8.20
N GLU A 267 8.29 6.40 9.28
CA GLU A 267 9.56 7.14 9.23
C GLU A 267 10.68 6.29 8.61
N ALA A 268 10.73 5.00 8.95
CA ALA A 268 11.61 4.00 8.35
C ALA A 268 11.26 3.69 6.87
N GLY A 269 10.17 4.24 6.32
CA GLY A 269 9.73 4.00 4.96
C GLY A 269 9.25 2.58 4.70
N LYS A 270 8.78 1.89 5.76
CA LYS A 270 8.24 0.53 5.67
C LYS A 270 6.70 0.55 5.75
N GLN A 271 6.06 -0.56 5.39
CA GLN A 271 4.61 -0.65 5.46
C GLN A 271 4.15 -1.06 6.87
N VAL A 272 3.08 -0.43 7.35
CA VAL A 272 2.41 -0.81 8.60
C VAL A 272 0.97 -1.20 8.32
N ILE A 273 0.52 -2.29 8.95
CA ILE A 273 -0.82 -2.84 8.84
C ILE A 273 -1.50 -2.71 10.21
N THR A 274 -2.68 -2.11 10.25
CA THR A 274 -3.55 -2.14 11.44
C THR A 274 -4.53 -3.29 11.29
N ALA A 275 -4.48 -4.24 12.23
CA ALA A 275 -5.17 -5.52 12.14
C ALA A 275 -6.07 -5.79 13.34
N THR A 276 -7.03 -6.72 13.13
CA THR A 276 -8.02 -7.23 14.10
C THR A 276 -8.99 -6.19 14.64
N GLN A 277 -10.20 -6.60 15.06
CA GLN A 277 -11.21 -5.73 15.66
C GLN A 277 -11.55 -4.48 14.83
N MET A 278 -11.48 -4.56 13.49
CA MET A 278 -11.72 -3.41 12.62
C MET A 278 -13.22 -3.20 12.38
N LEU A 279 -13.91 -4.21 11.86
CA LEU A 279 -15.36 -4.19 11.60
C LEU A 279 -16.00 -5.50 12.09
N ASP A 280 -15.52 -6.04 13.22
CA ASP A 280 -15.86 -7.39 13.73
C ASP A 280 -17.38 -7.67 13.79
N SER A 281 -18.17 -6.67 14.19
CA SER A 281 -19.63 -6.78 14.24
C SER A 281 -20.26 -7.14 12.88
N MET A 282 -19.57 -6.84 11.78
CA MET A 282 -20.00 -7.15 10.42
C MET A 282 -19.90 -8.63 10.05
N MET A 283 -19.26 -9.46 10.88
CA MET A 283 -19.38 -10.92 10.75
C MET A 283 -20.84 -11.37 10.84
N LYS A 284 -21.65 -10.67 11.65
CA LYS A 284 -23.05 -11.02 11.91
C LYS A 284 -24.04 -9.96 11.40
N ASN A 285 -23.57 -8.74 11.12
CA ASN A 285 -24.43 -7.61 10.79
C ASN A 285 -24.04 -6.99 9.43
N PRO A 286 -24.99 -6.47 8.64
CA PRO A 286 -24.68 -5.86 7.35
C PRO A 286 -24.06 -4.46 7.46
N ARG A 287 -23.94 -3.90 8.67
CA ARG A 287 -23.38 -2.58 8.95
C ARG A 287 -22.57 -2.60 10.24
N PRO A 288 -21.47 -1.85 10.32
CA PRO A 288 -20.67 -1.78 11.52
C PRO A 288 -21.30 -0.82 12.54
N THR A 289 -20.76 -0.85 13.75
CA THR A 289 -21.02 0.16 14.77
C THR A 289 -20.35 1.49 14.42
N ARG A 290 -20.77 2.57 15.09
CA ARG A 290 -20.09 3.87 14.97
C ARG A 290 -18.69 3.85 15.58
N ALA A 291 -18.48 3.03 16.62
CA ALA A 291 -17.19 2.87 17.28
C ALA A 291 -16.17 2.26 16.32
N GLU A 292 -16.52 1.15 15.67
CA GLU A 292 -15.68 0.49 14.65
C GLU A 292 -15.37 1.43 13.48
N ALA A 293 -16.36 2.16 12.96
CA ALA A 293 -16.12 3.12 11.88
C ALA A 293 -15.15 4.24 12.31
N THR A 294 -15.23 4.68 13.56
CA THR A 294 -14.32 5.69 14.14
C THR A 294 -12.92 5.12 14.35
N ASP A 295 -12.81 3.87 14.78
CA ASP A 295 -11.54 3.17 14.98
C ASP A 295 -10.77 2.99 13.67
N VAL A 296 -11.45 2.51 12.62
CA VAL A 296 -10.88 2.42 11.26
C VAL A 296 -10.41 3.80 10.77
N ALA A 297 -11.22 4.84 10.96
CA ALA A 297 -10.84 6.20 10.56
C ALA A 297 -9.60 6.70 11.34
N ASN A 298 -9.50 6.41 12.64
CA ASN A 298 -8.33 6.79 13.44
C ASN A 298 -7.06 6.08 13.00
N ALA A 299 -7.11 4.79 12.66
CA ALA A 299 -5.95 4.09 12.10
C ALA A 299 -5.42 4.78 10.83
N ILE A 300 -6.32 5.30 9.99
CA ILE A 300 -5.98 6.06 8.78
C ILE A 300 -5.42 7.44 9.14
N TYR A 301 -6.01 8.14 10.10
CA TYR A 301 -5.47 9.42 10.58
C TYR A 301 -4.08 9.27 11.19
N ASP A 302 -3.80 8.15 11.85
CA ASP A 302 -2.49 7.81 12.40
C ASP A 302 -1.45 7.56 11.30
N GLY A 303 -1.89 7.23 10.09
CA GLY A 303 -1.05 7.10 8.91
C GLY A 303 -0.78 5.66 8.47
N THR A 304 -1.61 4.71 8.89
CA THR A 304 -1.44 3.29 8.53
C THR A 304 -1.35 3.08 7.02
N SER A 305 -0.51 2.14 6.58
CA SER A 305 -0.39 1.83 5.15
C SER A 305 -1.56 0.97 4.68
N ALA A 306 -2.00 0.05 5.53
CA ALA A 306 -3.10 -0.86 5.23
C ALA A 306 -3.96 -1.16 6.46
N ILE A 307 -5.21 -1.51 6.19
CA ILE A 307 -6.21 -1.97 7.17
C ILE A 307 -6.67 -3.37 6.81
N MET A 308 -6.88 -4.23 7.81
CA MET A 308 -7.11 -5.66 7.58
C MET A 308 -8.46 -6.15 8.11
N LEU A 309 -9.20 -6.87 7.26
CA LEU A 309 -10.38 -7.65 7.63
C LEU A 309 -9.96 -9.09 7.95
N SER A 310 -10.43 -9.60 9.08
CA SER A 310 -10.11 -10.91 9.64
C SER A 310 -11.31 -11.85 9.46
N GLY A 311 -12.07 -12.10 10.53
CA GLY A 311 -13.26 -12.96 10.49
C GLY A 311 -14.35 -12.40 9.58
N GLU A 312 -14.40 -11.08 9.40
CA GLU A 312 -15.40 -10.37 8.58
C GLU A 312 -15.46 -10.90 7.15
N THR A 313 -14.30 -11.18 6.54
CA THR A 313 -14.22 -11.73 5.19
C THR A 313 -13.99 -13.23 5.17
N ALA A 314 -13.32 -13.80 6.18
CA ALA A 314 -13.01 -15.22 6.19
C ALA A 314 -14.25 -16.10 6.42
N ALA A 315 -15.08 -15.75 7.40
CA ALA A 315 -16.21 -16.56 7.85
C ALA A 315 -17.50 -15.76 8.12
N GLY A 316 -17.46 -14.43 7.96
CA GLY A 316 -18.61 -13.56 8.17
C GLY A 316 -19.72 -13.75 7.14
N LEU A 317 -20.94 -13.36 7.53
CA LEU A 317 -22.12 -13.41 6.66
C LEU A 317 -22.10 -12.35 5.55
N TYR A 318 -21.29 -11.30 5.71
CA TYR A 318 -21.27 -10.10 4.86
C TYR A 318 -19.86 -9.72 4.37
N PRO A 319 -19.13 -10.63 3.69
CA PRO A 319 -17.71 -10.40 3.34
C PRO A 319 -17.52 -9.24 2.35
N VAL A 320 -18.37 -9.15 1.33
CA VAL A 320 -18.31 -8.10 0.31
C VAL A 320 -18.72 -6.75 0.90
N GLU A 321 -19.77 -6.71 1.71
CA GLU A 321 -20.24 -5.50 2.37
C GLU A 321 -19.23 -4.96 3.38
N SER A 322 -18.54 -5.85 4.09
CA SER A 322 -17.45 -5.48 5.01
C SER A 322 -16.33 -4.77 4.26
N LEU A 323 -15.87 -5.34 3.14
CA LEU A 323 -14.88 -4.70 2.27
C LEU A 323 -15.38 -3.35 1.73
N LYS A 324 -16.60 -3.31 1.15
CA LYS A 324 -17.19 -2.05 0.64
C LYS A 324 -17.28 -0.99 1.71
N THR A 325 -17.58 -1.37 2.94
CA THR A 325 -17.66 -0.46 4.08
C THR A 325 -16.29 0.06 4.46
N MET A 326 -15.29 -0.82 4.53
CA MET A 326 -13.89 -0.45 4.76
C MET A 326 -13.39 0.54 3.69
N VAL A 327 -13.72 0.31 2.41
CA VAL A 327 -13.42 1.21 1.29
C VAL A 327 -14.06 2.59 1.49
N ARG A 328 -15.36 2.64 1.83
CA ARG A 328 -16.07 3.91 2.02
C ARG A 328 -15.50 4.71 3.18
N ILE A 329 -15.17 4.07 4.30
CA ILE A 329 -14.55 4.73 5.45
C ILE A 329 -13.19 5.30 5.03
N ALA A 330 -12.36 4.52 4.36
CA ALA A 330 -11.05 4.97 3.92
C ALA A 330 -11.12 6.18 2.98
N VAL A 331 -11.92 6.09 1.91
CA VAL A 331 -12.07 7.18 0.94
C VAL A 331 -12.64 8.45 1.59
N ARG A 332 -13.60 8.33 2.52
CA ARG A 332 -14.15 9.52 3.20
C ARG A 332 -13.13 10.14 4.16
N THR A 333 -12.39 9.32 4.89
CA THR A 333 -11.38 9.77 5.87
C THR A 333 -10.22 10.46 5.16
N GLU A 334 -9.72 9.87 4.08
CA GLU A 334 -8.62 10.43 3.28
C GLU A 334 -8.95 11.81 2.69
N LYS A 335 -10.20 12.04 2.29
CA LYS A 335 -10.67 13.36 1.81
C LYS A 335 -10.61 14.46 2.87
N ASP A 336 -10.61 14.09 4.16
CA ASP A 336 -10.56 15.03 5.28
C ASP A 336 -9.12 15.40 5.67
N ILE A 337 -8.13 14.69 5.13
CA ILE A 337 -6.73 14.88 5.48
C ILE A 337 -6.11 15.99 4.63
N ASP A 338 -5.62 17.04 5.29
CA ASP A 338 -4.76 18.03 4.67
C ASP A 338 -3.33 17.47 4.53
N TYR A 339 -3.08 16.77 3.43
CA TYR A 339 -1.79 16.16 3.12
C TYR A 339 -0.68 17.19 2.97
N ARG A 340 -0.97 18.38 2.40
CA ARG A 340 0.02 19.45 2.23
C ARG A 340 0.51 19.97 3.57
N LYS A 341 -0.41 20.25 4.49
CA LYS A 341 -0.06 20.68 5.85
C LYS A 341 0.72 19.60 6.59
N ARG A 342 0.26 18.33 6.54
CA ARG A 342 0.96 17.22 7.19
C ARG A 342 2.37 17.02 6.65
N PHE A 343 2.57 17.13 5.34
CA PHE A 343 3.88 17.04 4.72
C PHE A 343 4.80 18.17 5.19
N LYS A 344 4.33 19.43 5.21
CA LYS A 344 5.10 20.59 5.68
C LYS A 344 5.43 20.55 7.18
N MET A 345 4.56 19.96 7.98
CA MET A 345 4.75 19.83 9.44
C MET A 345 5.66 18.67 9.83
N ARG A 346 6.05 17.80 8.89
CA ARG A 346 6.98 16.72 9.21
C ARG A 346 8.33 17.29 9.58
N GLU A 347 8.89 16.75 10.66
CA GLU A 347 10.28 17.02 11.03
C GLU A 347 11.21 16.49 9.93
N THR A 348 12.21 17.30 9.61
CA THR A 348 13.24 16.91 8.65
C THR A 348 14.10 15.82 9.27
N VAL A 349 14.42 14.78 8.50
CA VAL A 349 15.33 13.73 8.96
C VAL A 349 16.68 14.37 9.30
N GLU A 350 17.20 14.14 10.51
CA GLU A 350 18.45 14.79 10.98
C GLU A 350 19.67 14.47 10.09
N ARG A 351 19.66 13.33 9.39
CA ARG A 351 20.70 12.89 8.44
C ARG A 351 20.09 12.15 7.24
N PRO A 352 19.57 12.86 6.21
CA PRO A 352 18.98 12.20 5.05
C PRO A 352 20.09 11.64 4.15
N ASP A 353 19.92 10.43 3.66
CA ASP A 353 20.68 9.92 2.52
C ASP A 353 20.15 10.51 1.20
N VAL A 354 20.82 10.21 0.08
CA VAL A 354 20.46 10.72 -1.25
C VAL A 354 19.02 10.32 -1.62
N THR A 355 18.65 9.05 -1.37
CA THR A 355 17.31 8.52 -1.65
C THR A 355 16.24 9.31 -0.89
N ASN A 356 16.48 9.62 0.38
CA ASN A 356 15.59 10.41 1.21
C ASN A 356 15.44 11.84 0.72
N ALA A 357 16.56 12.49 0.38
CA ALA A 357 16.58 13.85 -0.11
C ALA A 357 15.82 13.98 -1.45
N ILE A 358 16.07 13.07 -2.39
CA ILE A 358 15.36 13.04 -3.68
C ILE A 358 13.89 12.71 -3.49
N SER A 359 13.54 11.72 -2.68
CA SER A 359 12.14 11.38 -2.40
C SER A 359 11.37 12.56 -1.77
N HIS A 360 12.01 13.30 -0.86
CA HIS A 360 11.44 14.52 -0.28
C HIS A 360 11.26 15.62 -1.33
N ALA A 361 12.29 15.87 -2.15
CA ALA A 361 12.24 16.85 -3.23
C ALA A 361 11.15 16.50 -4.25
N THR A 362 10.98 15.23 -4.61
CA THR A 362 9.92 14.74 -5.49
C THR A 362 8.53 15.08 -4.94
N CYS A 363 8.27 14.79 -3.66
CA CYS A 363 6.99 15.13 -3.02
C CYS A 363 6.77 16.65 -2.92
N THR A 364 7.83 17.42 -2.66
CA THR A 364 7.79 18.88 -2.59
C THR A 364 7.43 19.46 -3.96
N THR A 365 8.18 19.10 -5.01
CA THR A 365 7.95 19.52 -6.39
C THR A 365 6.55 19.13 -6.88
N ALA A 366 6.09 17.91 -6.60
CA ALA A 366 4.76 17.47 -6.97
C ALA A 366 3.67 18.31 -6.30
N THR A 367 3.87 18.68 -5.03
CA THR A 367 2.93 19.52 -4.27
C THR A 367 2.91 20.95 -4.81
N ASP A 368 4.08 21.55 -5.03
CA ASP A 368 4.22 22.94 -5.46
C ASP A 368 3.71 23.16 -6.88
N LEU A 369 3.91 22.19 -7.78
CA LEU A 369 3.44 22.25 -9.16
C LEU A 369 2.00 21.74 -9.35
N GLY A 370 1.37 21.22 -8.29
CA GLY A 370 0.04 20.60 -8.40
C GLY A 370 0.03 19.42 -9.37
N ALA A 371 1.09 18.61 -9.37
CA ALA A 371 1.25 17.48 -10.29
C ALA A 371 0.10 16.47 -10.13
N ALA A 372 -0.35 15.92 -11.26
CA ALA A 372 -1.41 14.91 -11.29
C ALA A 372 -0.98 13.60 -10.64
N ALA A 373 0.30 13.23 -10.77
CA ALA A 373 0.87 12.04 -10.16
C ALA A 373 2.39 12.16 -9.98
N ILE A 374 2.93 11.33 -9.06
CA ILE A 374 4.34 10.99 -9.04
C ILE A 374 4.49 9.64 -9.74
N ILE A 375 5.28 9.56 -10.79
CA ILE A 375 5.62 8.30 -11.48
C ILE A 375 7.02 7.89 -11.04
N THR A 376 7.21 6.62 -10.73
CA THR A 376 8.53 6.12 -10.38
C THR A 376 8.76 4.73 -10.91
N VAL A 377 9.97 4.48 -11.38
CA VAL A 377 10.39 3.16 -11.84
C VAL A 377 11.31 2.52 -10.81
N THR A 378 11.05 1.26 -10.49
CA THR A 378 11.75 0.55 -9.41
C THR A 378 11.88 -0.94 -9.71
N LYS A 379 13.02 -1.54 -9.33
CA LYS A 379 13.23 -2.99 -9.38
C LYS A 379 12.88 -3.73 -8.08
N SER A 380 12.91 -3.05 -6.94
CA SER A 380 12.71 -3.66 -5.61
C SER A 380 11.54 -3.04 -4.84
N GLY A 381 10.94 -1.99 -5.37
CA GLY A 381 9.90 -1.20 -4.70
C GLY A 381 10.42 -0.15 -3.72
N GLU A 382 11.74 -0.06 -3.49
CA GLU A 382 12.31 0.81 -2.46
C GLU A 382 12.03 2.30 -2.71
N THR A 383 12.30 2.79 -3.92
CA THR A 383 12.01 4.18 -4.33
C THR A 383 10.54 4.54 -4.06
N VAL A 384 9.62 3.66 -4.46
CA VAL A 384 8.18 3.84 -4.26
C VAL A 384 7.84 3.95 -2.78
N ARG A 385 8.40 3.07 -1.94
CA ARG A 385 8.19 3.11 -0.49
C ARG A 385 8.74 4.39 0.12
N MET A 386 9.89 4.87 -0.33
CA MET A 386 10.50 6.12 0.15
C MET A 386 9.69 7.35 -0.22
N ILE A 387 9.02 7.38 -1.37
CA ILE A 387 8.07 8.44 -1.72
C ILE A 387 6.79 8.29 -0.89
N SER A 388 6.22 7.08 -0.85
CA SER A 388 4.99 6.75 -0.13
C SER A 388 5.06 7.16 1.33
N LYS A 389 6.23 7.02 1.96
CA LYS A 389 6.45 7.39 3.35
C LYS A 389 6.13 8.84 3.63
N TYR A 390 6.33 9.76 2.69
CA TYR A 390 6.04 11.19 2.83
C TYR A 390 4.56 11.54 2.68
N ARG A 391 3.74 10.56 2.31
CA ARG A 391 2.28 10.67 2.19
C ARG A 391 1.82 11.82 1.26
N PRO A 392 2.33 11.90 0.00
CA PRO A 392 1.97 12.98 -0.92
C PRO A 392 0.47 13.00 -1.22
N GLU A 393 -0.04 14.21 -1.53
CA GLU A 393 -1.44 14.44 -1.89
C GLU A 393 -1.80 13.79 -3.23
N CYS A 394 -0.93 13.89 -4.23
CA CYS A 394 -1.12 13.21 -5.51
C CYS A 394 -0.97 11.68 -5.36
N PRO A 395 -1.55 10.87 -6.25
CA PRO A 395 -1.26 9.44 -6.34
C PRO A 395 0.22 9.19 -6.71
N ILE A 396 0.70 8.02 -6.32
CA ILE A 396 2.00 7.50 -6.74
C ILE A 396 1.74 6.36 -7.73
N ILE A 397 2.40 6.37 -8.87
CA ILE A 397 2.36 5.30 -9.87
C ILE A 397 3.72 4.59 -9.79
N GLY A 398 3.70 3.36 -9.29
CA GLY A 398 4.90 2.56 -9.08
C GLY A 398 5.11 1.58 -10.22
N CYS A 399 5.90 1.98 -11.20
CA CYS A 399 6.25 1.16 -12.35
C CYS A 399 7.39 0.19 -12.00
N THR A 400 7.25 -1.06 -12.42
CA THR A 400 8.24 -2.11 -12.19
C THR A 400 8.24 -3.09 -13.34
N THR A 401 9.36 -3.76 -13.55
CA THR A 401 9.51 -4.84 -14.54
C THR A 401 9.31 -6.21 -13.91
N GLU A 402 9.33 -6.27 -12.58
CA GLU A 402 9.17 -7.49 -11.79
C GLU A 402 7.72 -7.67 -11.33
N ASP A 403 7.08 -8.74 -11.78
CA ASP A 403 5.67 -9.06 -11.48
C ASP A 403 5.40 -9.27 -9.98
N TYR A 404 6.32 -9.90 -9.24
CA TYR A 404 6.19 -10.05 -7.78
C TYR A 404 6.31 -8.71 -7.05
N VAL A 405 7.18 -7.80 -7.51
CA VAL A 405 7.29 -6.45 -6.93
C VAL A 405 6.03 -5.64 -7.23
N CYS A 406 5.43 -5.80 -8.40
CA CYS A 406 4.16 -5.17 -8.76
C CYS A 406 3.06 -5.50 -7.74
N ARG A 407 2.97 -6.78 -7.35
CA ARG A 407 2.06 -7.22 -6.29
C ARG A 407 2.44 -6.69 -4.92
N GLN A 408 3.72 -6.74 -4.55
CA GLN A 408 4.18 -6.22 -3.26
C GLN A 408 3.90 -4.72 -3.11
N LEU A 409 4.02 -3.95 -4.19
CA LEU A 409 3.70 -2.52 -4.21
C LEU A 409 2.21 -2.25 -3.96
N ASN A 410 1.33 -3.22 -4.19
CA ASN A 410 -0.10 -3.08 -3.90
C ASN A 410 -0.41 -2.98 -2.38
N LEU A 411 0.55 -3.30 -1.51
CA LEU A 411 0.49 -3.03 -0.06
C LEU A 411 1.00 -1.62 0.32
N SER A 412 1.65 -0.90 -0.58
CA SER A 412 2.26 0.41 -0.30
C SER A 412 1.23 1.54 -0.37
N TRP A 413 1.19 2.39 0.66
CA TRP A 413 0.20 3.46 0.78
C TRP A 413 0.25 4.43 -0.41
N GLY A 414 -0.90 4.76 -0.99
CA GLY A 414 -1.01 5.77 -2.07
C GLY A 414 -0.50 5.32 -3.43
N VAL A 415 -0.05 4.06 -3.56
CA VAL A 415 0.62 3.55 -4.77
C VAL A 415 -0.36 2.79 -5.66
N SER A 416 -0.42 3.11 -6.95
CA SER A 416 -0.93 2.21 -7.97
C SER A 416 0.25 1.56 -8.68
N PRO A 417 0.45 0.25 -8.51
CA PRO A 417 1.54 -0.43 -9.20
C PRO A 417 1.18 -0.68 -10.66
N LEU A 418 2.19 -0.62 -11.53
CA LEU A 418 2.06 -0.84 -12.96
C LEU A 418 3.22 -1.70 -13.43
N LEU A 419 2.94 -2.79 -14.14
CA LEU A 419 3.96 -3.60 -14.78
C LEU A 419 4.33 -2.96 -16.12
N ILE A 420 5.61 -2.71 -16.35
CA ILE A 420 6.15 -2.14 -17.59
C ILE A 420 7.28 -3.02 -18.13
N GLU A 421 7.63 -2.84 -19.40
CA GLU A 421 8.74 -3.56 -20.03
C GLU A 421 10.10 -2.98 -19.62
N GLU A 422 11.17 -3.79 -19.74
CA GLU A 422 12.53 -3.32 -19.50
C GLU A 422 13.02 -2.48 -20.68
N GLU A 423 13.55 -1.30 -20.40
CA GLU A 423 14.14 -0.40 -21.40
C GLU A 423 15.64 -0.22 -21.18
N ASN A 424 16.36 0.10 -22.27
CA ASN A 424 17.81 0.16 -22.28
C ASN A 424 18.38 1.53 -21.88
N ASN A 425 17.57 2.59 -21.91
CA ASN A 425 17.99 3.92 -21.51
C ASN A 425 16.94 4.66 -20.68
N THR A 426 17.41 5.67 -19.95
CA THR A 426 16.62 6.40 -18.95
C THR A 426 15.49 7.22 -19.55
N ASP A 427 15.71 7.85 -20.71
CA ASP A 427 14.66 8.69 -21.32
C ASP A 427 13.55 7.84 -21.94
N GLU A 428 13.89 6.75 -22.65
CA GLU A 428 12.93 5.76 -23.16
C GLU A 428 12.10 5.17 -22.02
N LEU A 429 12.75 4.77 -20.92
CA LEU A 429 12.05 4.24 -19.75
C LEU A 429 11.05 5.25 -19.16
N PHE A 430 11.40 6.53 -19.13
CA PHE A 430 10.51 7.57 -18.60
C PHE A 430 9.32 7.82 -19.51
N GLU A 431 9.53 7.92 -20.83
CA GLU A 431 8.45 8.04 -21.80
C GLU A 431 7.52 6.83 -21.73
N HIS A 432 8.08 5.62 -21.75
CA HIS A 432 7.31 4.39 -21.63
C HIS A 432 6.51 4.32 -20.32
N SER A 433 7.09 4.76 -19.20
CA SER A 433 6.37 4.79 -17.91
C SER A 433 5.19 5.76 -17.89
N VAL A 434 5.28 6.87 -18.63
CA VAL A 434 4.22 7.87 -18.79
C VAL A 434 3.14 7.34 -19.73
N ASP A 435 3.52 6.73 -20.83
CA ASP A 435 2.61 6.13 -21.80
C ASP A 435 1.82 4.97 -21.18
N ALA A 436 2.48 4.12 -20.39
CA ALA A 436 1.83 3.06 -19.65
C ALA A 436 0.83 3.63 -18.62
N ALA A 437 1.18 4.74 -17.94
CA ALA A 437 0.28 5.42 -17.01
C ALA A 437 -0.93 6.05 -17.72
N LEU A 438 -0.76 6.58 -18.93
CA LEU A 438 -1.85 7.06 -19.79
C LEU A 438 -2.77 5.91 -20.23
N ALA A 439 -2.19 4.81 -20.71
CA ALA A 439 -2.93 3.64 -21.17
C ALA A 439 -3.74 2.96 -20.03
N ALA A 440 -3.26 3.08 -18.79
CA ALA A 440 -3.94 2.59 -17.60
C ALA A 440 -4.95 3.60 -16.99
N ASP A 441 -5.22 4.73 -17.67
CA ASP A 441 -6.11 5.81 -17.20
C ASP A 441 -5.70 6.39 -15.82
N LEU A 442 -4.42 6.31 -15.45
CA LEU A 442 -3.91 6.82 -14.17
C LEU A 442 -3.52 8.31 -14.25
N VAL A 443 -3.21 8.79 -15.45
CA VAL A 443 -2.98 10.19 -15.81
C VAL A 443 -3.67 10.49 -17.14
N LYS A 444 -3.87 11.77 -17.47
CA LYS A 444 -4.47 12.22 -18.72
C LYS A 444 -3.47 12.98 -19.58
N GLN A 445 -3.74 13.06 -20.88
CA GLN A 445 -2.93 13.87 -21.78
C GLN A 445 -2.95 15.36 -21.36
N GLY A 446 -1.76 15.96 -21.26
CA GLY A 446 -1.52 17.31 -20.77
C GLY A 446 -1.29 17.42 -19.26
N ASP A 447 -1.46 16.33 -18.49
CA ASP A 447 -1.21 16.36 -17.05
C ASP A 447 0.28 16.55 -16.74
N LEU A 448 0.59 17.38 -15.75
CA LEU A 448 1.96 17.50 -15.26
C LEU A 448 2.25 16.38 -14.27
N VAL A 449 3.34 15.65 -14.47
CA VAL A 449 3.80 14.54 -13.61
C VAL A 449 5.23 14.78 -13.12
N VAL A 450 5.55 14.24 -11.95
CA VAL A 450 6.93 14.22 -11.44
C VAL A 450 7.45 12.80 -11.48
N ILE A 451 8.55 12.60 -12.19
CA ILE A 451 9.20 11.31 -12.39
C ILE A 451 10.41 11.22 -11.46
N THR A 452 10.60 10.08 -10.81
CA THR A 452 11.83 9.80 -10.04
C THR A 452 12.26 8.35 -10.17
N ALA A 453 13.57 8.11 -10.22
CA ALA A 453 14.15 6.79 -10.38
C ALA A 453 15.59 6.75 -9.83
N GLY A 454 16.19 5.57 -9.88
CA GLY A 454 17.61 5.36 -9.66
C GLY A 454 18.37 5.09 -10.94
N VAL A 455 19.50 5.77 -11.11
CA VAL A 455 20.40 5.64 -12.26
C VAL A 455 21.80 5.25 -11.77
N PRO A 456 22.48 4.26 -12.38
CA PRO A 456 22.14 3.54 -13.60
C PRO A 456 20.95 2.58 -13.45
N LEU A 457 20.19 2.42 -14.55
CA LEU A 457 19.03 1.54 -14.59
C LEU A 457 19.42 0.09 -14.27
N GLY A 458 18.49 -0.63 -13.66
CA GLY A 458 18.70 -2.04 -13.31
C GLY A 458 19.43 -2.30 -12.00
N ILE A 459 19.99 -1.27 -11.34
CA ILE A 459 20.61 -1.39 -10.03
C ILE A 459 19.65 -0.90 -8.94
N SER A 460 19.32 -1.76 -7.97
CA SER A 460 18.49 -1.39 -6.83
C SER A 460 19.26 -0.51 -5.82
N GLY A 461 18.54 0.30 -5.05
CA GLY A 461 19.06 0.96 -3.84
C GLY A 461 19.58 2.39 -4.01
N THR A 462 19.44 3.02 -5.18
CA THR A 462 19.97 4.37 -5.40
C THR A 462 18.96 5.30 -6.08
N THR A 463 17.98 5.86 -5.35
CA THR A 463 17.12 6.91 -5.94
C THR A 463 17.88 8.24 -6.00
N ASN A 464 18.20 8.72 -7.19
CA ASN A 464 19.08 9.89 -7.37
C ASN A 464 18.61 10.90 -8.44
N LEU A 465 17.46 10.68 -9.08
CA LEU A 465 16.97 11.52 -10.18
C LEU A 465 15.54 12.02 -9.92
N ILE A 466 15.28 13.28 -10.29
CA ILE A 466 13.95 13.88 -10.39
C ILE A 466 13.79 14.57 -11.76
N LYS A 467 12.66 14.36 -12.45
CA LYS A 467 12.31 14.98 -13.73
C LYS A 467 10.85 15.42 -13.68
N VAL A 468 10.56 16.65 -14.09
CA VAL A 468 9.18 17.10 -14.30
C VAL A 468 8.83 16.89 -15.77
N HIS A 469 7.65 16.35 -16.04
CA HIS A 469 7.24 15.95 -17.39
C HIS A 469 5.76 16.22 -17.63
N VAL A 470 5.36 16.48 -18.87
CA VAL A 470 3.95 16.63 -19.27
C VAL A 470 3.52 15.33 -19.93
N ALA A 471 2.45 14.71 -19.45
CA ALA A 471 1.99 13.44 -19.94
C ALA A 471 1.39 13.55 -21.34
N GLY A 472 1.86 12.70 -22.24
CA GLY A 472 1.43 12.66 -23.64
C GLY A 472 2.04 13.77 -24.47
N HIS A 473 1.65 13.83 -25.74
CA HIS A 473 2.29 14.74 -26.68
C HIS A 473 1.71 16.16 -26.66
N ILE A 474 0.58 16.42 -25.98
CA ILE A 474 -0.10 17.73 -26.06
C ILE A 474 0.63 18.81 -25.26
N LEU A 475 1.16 19.80 -25.98
CA LEU A 475 1.80 21.01 -25.43
C LEU A 475 0.80 22.12 -25.11
N LEU A 476 -0.32 22.19 -25.83
CA LEU A 476 -1.29 23.28 -25.72
C LEU A 476 -2.67 22.83 -26.23
N LYS A 477 -3.74 23.38 -25.66
CA LYS A 477 -5.11 23.23 -26.16
C LYS A 477 -5.73 24.58 -26.46
N GLY A 478 -6.63 24.60 -27.45
CA GLY A 478 -7.48 25.73 -27.79
C GLY A 478 -8.68 25.25 -28.60
N LYS A 479 -9.38 26.20 -29.21
CA LYS A 479 -10.47 25.91 -30.14
C LYS A 479 -9.94 25.86 -31.56
N GLY A 480 -9.87 24.68 -32.15
CA GLY A 480 -9.56 24.55 -33.56
C GLY A 480 -10.75 24.91 -34.46
N ILE A 481 -10.48 25.50 -35.61
CA ILE A 481 -11.51 26.02 -36.53
C ILE A 481 -11.56 25.30 -37.88
N SER A 482 -10.64 24.37 -38.13
CA SER A 482 -10.61 23.55 -39.33
C SER A 482 -10.28 22.10 -38.94
N LYS A 483 -10.50 21.13 -39.82
CA LYS A 483 -10.16 19.71 -39.55
C LYS A 483 -8.76 19.31 -40.05
N ARG A 484 -7.90 20.30 -40.27
CA ARG A 484 -6.57 20.07 -40.82
C ARG A 484 -5.56 19.82 -39.72
N THR A 485 -4.49 19.14 -40.10
CA THR A 485 -3.30 18.99 -39.30
C THR A 485 -2.09 19.52 -40.06
N ALA A 486 -1.07 19.98 -39.34
CA ALA A 486 0.20 20.38 -39.95
C ALA A 486 1.36 20.13 -39.00
N VAL A 487 2.50 19.79 -39.57
CA VAL A 487 3.77 19.65 -38.84
C VAL A 487 4.70 20.77 -39.29
N GLY A 488 5.31 21.46 -38.34
CA GLY A 488 6.22 22.57 -38.63
C GLY A 488 7.01 23.02 -37.40
N SER A 489 8.08 23.77 -37.64
CA SER A 489 8.82 24.42 -36.57
C SER A 489 8.02 25.60 -36.02
N LEU A 490 8.01 25.79 -34.72
CA LEU A 490 7.32 26.89 -34.08
C LEU A 490 8.08 28.21 -34.33
N CYS A 491 7.34 29.23 -34.76
CA CYS A 491 7.78 30.62 -34.80
C CYS A 491 6.95 31.40 -33.78
N VAL A 492 7.44 31.46 -32.53
CA VAL A 492 6.78 32.19 -31.43
C VAL A 492 7.19 33.65 -31.47
N CYS A 493 6.22 34.53 -31.73
CA CYS A 493 6.43 35.95 -31.95
C CYS A 493 5.45 36.78 -31.12
N SER A 494 5.86 37.98 -30.71
CA SER A 494 4.98 38.92 -29.99
C SER A 494 4.51 40.08 -30.87
N SER A 495 5.13 40.27 -32.03
CA SER A 495 4.86 41.38 -32.95
C SER A 495 5.13 40.99 -34.40
N LYS A 496 4.68 41.82 -35.34
CA LYS A 496 5.02 41.71 -36.76
C LYS A 496 6.53 41.76 -36.99
N GLU A 497 7.24 42.66 -36.31
CA GLU A 497 8.70 42.81 -36.43
C GLU A 497 9.46 41.54 -36.06
N ASP A 498 8.91 40.75 -35.12
CA ASP A 498 9.46 39.45 -34.76
C ASP A 498 9.22 38.42 -35.87
N LEU A 499 8.04 38.44 -36.51
CA LEU A 499 7.75 37.57 -37.66
C LEU A 499 8.70 37.87 -38.82
N GLU A 500 8.97 39.15 -39.14
CA GLU A 500 9.86 39.50 -40.26
C GLU A 500 11.28 38.96 -40.07
N LYS A 501 11.75 38.86 -38.82
CA LYS A 501 13.11 38.41 -38.48
C LYS A 501 13.22 36.90 -38.34
N ASN A 502 12.20 36.26 -37.76
CA ASN A 502 12.31 34.90 -37.26
C ASN A 502 11.54 33.87 -38.09
N PHE A 503 10.52 34.28 -38.84
CA PHE A 503 9.68 33.36 -39.59
C PHE A 503 10.39 32.77 -40.80
N LYS A 504 10.26 31.45 -40.98
CA LYS A 504 10.63 30.74 -42.19
C LYS A 504 9.38 30.12 -42.82
N GLN A 505 9.41 30.00 -44.14
CA GLN A 505 8.31 29.36 -44.87
C GLN A 505 8.10 27.93 -44.36
N GLY A 506 6.85 27.59 -44.04
CA GLY A 506 6.47 26.30 -43.45
C GLY A 506 6.51 26.25 -41.92
N ASP A 507 6.87 27.35 -41.24
CA ASP A 507 6.75 27.42 -39.78
C ASP A 507 5.28 27.50 -39.34
N ILE A 508 5.02 27.07 -38.11
CA ILE A 508 3.76 27.30 -37.40
C ILE A 508 3.89 28.59 -36.60
N ILE A 509 3.05 29.58 -36.88
CA ILE A 509 3.08 30.87 -36.21
C ILE A 509 2.36 30.77 -34.86
N VAL A 510 3.03 31.18 -33.77
CA VAL A 510 2.41 31.35 -32.45
C VAL A 510 2.45 32.82 -32.07
N ILE A 511 1.29 33.43 -31.88
CA ILE A 511 1.18 34.88 -31.60
C ILE A 511 -0.08 35.20 -30.78
N LYS A 512 -0.14 36.38 -30.17
CA LYS A 512 -1.31 36.79 -29.37
C LYS A 512 -2.55 37.04 -30.21
N GLU A 513 -2.38 37.79 -31.29
CA GLU A 513 -3.42 38.20 -32.23
C GLU A 513 -2.81 38.37 -33.62
N THR A 514 -3.64 38.44 -34.65
CA THR A 514 -3.16 38.67 -36.03
C THR A 514 -3.90 39.82 -36.69
N ASP A 515 -3.26 40.48 -37.64
CA ASP A 515 -3.85 41.56 -38.42
C ASP A 515 -3.48 41.45 -39.92
N ASN A 516 -3.99 42.39 -40.73
CA ASN A 516 -3.79 42.41 -42.17
C ASN A 516 -2.31 42.56 -42.56
N ASP A 517 -1.48 43.17 -41.71
CA ASP A 517 -0.07 43.40 -42.01
C ASP A 517 0.75 42.12 -41.89
N MET A 518 0.25 41.12 -41.16
CA MET A 518 0.88 39.81 -41.00
C MET A 518 0.51 38.83 -42.14
N LEU A 519 -0.46 39.16 -43.01
CA LEU A 519 -0.92 38.31 -44.10
C LEU A 519 0.18 37.71 -45.00
N PRO A 520 1.26 38.45 -45.38
CA PRO A 520 2.33 37.88 -46.20
C PRO A 520 3.03 36.69 -45.55
N TYR A 521 3.14 36.67 -44.22
CA TYR A 521 3.74 35.58 -43.44
C TYR A 521 2.76 34.43 -43.26
N ILE A 522 1.51 34.75 -42.90
CA ILE A 522 0.44 33.78 -42.68
C ILE A 522 0.21 32.92 -43.94
N LYS A 523 0.26 33.51 -45.13
CA LYS A 523 0.14 32.79 -46.42
C LYS A 523 1.17 31.70 -46.63
N ASN A 524 2.32 31.81 -45.99
CA ASN A 524 3.45 30.90 -46.12
C ASN A 524 3.62 30.00 -44.89
N ALA A 525 2.74 30.10 -43.90
CA ALA A 525 2.80 29.33 -42.67
C ALA A 525 2.16 27.95 -42.85
N ALA A 526 2.66 26.95 -42.12
CA ALA A 526 2.03 25.63 -42.05
C ALA A 526 0.76 25.63 -41.19
N GLY A 527 0.63 26.58 -40.26
CA GLY A 527 -0.61 26.89 -39.55
C GLY A 527 -0.41 27.93 -38.45
N LEU A 528 -1.46 28.17 -37.66
CA LEU A 528 -1.49 29.22 -36.63
C LEU A 528 -1.98 28.73 -35.28
N VAL A 529 -1.36 29.26 -34.23
CA VAL A 529 -1.79 29.12 -32.83
C VAL A 529 -1.91 30.52 -32.25
N VAL A 530 -3.10 30.91 -31.83
CA VAL A 530 -3.41 32.30 -31.42
C VAL A 530 -4.06 32.33 -30.04
N GLU A 531 -3.59 33.24 -29.18
CA GLU A 531 -4.16 33.42 -27.83
C GLU A 531 -5.55 34.07 -27.89
N GLU A 532 -5.78 34.96 -28.87
CA GLU A 532 -7.08 35.57 -29.15
C GLU A 532 -8.15 34.49 -29.44
N SER A 533 -9.31 34.66 -28.81
CA SER A 533 -10.49 33.83 -29.02
C SER A 533 -11.50 34.53 -29.91
N GLY A 534 -12.23 33.76 -30.74
CA GLY A 534 -13.40 34.26 -31.45
C GLY A 534 -13.48 33.74 -32.88
N ASP A 535 -14.65 33.24 -33.26
CA ASP A 535 -14.88 32.61 -34.58
C ASP A 535 -14.83 33.61 -35.74
N ASN A 536 -14.93 34.90 -35.44
CA ASN A 536 -14.82 36.00 -36.37
C ASN A 536 -13.50 36.79 -36.21
N SER A 537 -12.53 36.27 -35.46
CA SER A 537 -11.20 36.89 -35.36
C SER A 537 -10.51 36.90 -36.72
N HIS A 538 -9.54 37.80 -36.89
CA HIS A 538 -8.76 37.86 -38.14
C HIS A 538 -8.07 36.51 -38.42
N ALA A 539 -7.49 35.88 -37.39
CA ALA A 539 -6.88 34.56 -37.48
C ALA A 539 -7.88 33.50 -37.95
N ALA A 540 -9.13 33.57 -37.49
CA ALA A 540 -10.17 32.62 -37.86
C ALA A 540 -10.52 32.69 -39.35
N ILE A 541 -10.81 33.91 -39.80
CA ILE A 541 -11.25 34.19 -41.18
C ILE A 541 -10.14 33.85 -42.17
N VAL A 542 -8.91 34.28 -41.87
CA VAL A 542 -7.75 34.07 -42.74
C VAL A 542 -7.36 32.59 -42.77
N GLY A 543 -7.34 31.92 -41.61
CA GLY A 543 -7.04 30.49 -41.51
C GLY A 543 -7.96 29.62 -42.35
N LEU A 544 -9.28 29.88 -42.28
CA LEU A 544 -10.28 29.19 -43.09
C LEU A 544 -10.12 29.49 -44.59
N THR A 545 -9.82 30.74 -44.94
CA THR A 545 -9.66 31.18 -46.34
C THR A 545 -8.41 30.56 -46.99
N LEU A 546 -7.33 30.43 -46.22
CA LEU A 546 -6.06 29.85 -46.69
C LEU A 546 -6.02 28.32 -46.55
N ASP A 547 -7.03 27.73 -45.93
CA ASP A 547 -7.16 26.29 -45.71
C ASP A 547 -5.94 25.68 -44.99
N ILE A 548 -5.53 26.37 -43.92
CA ILE A 548 -4.47 25.96 -42.99
C ILE A 548 -5.06 25.67 -41.60
N PRO A 549 -4.46 24.76 -40.81
CA PRO A 549 -4.87 24.53 -39.43
C PRO A 549 -4.66 25.75 -38.55
N VAL A 550 -5.70 26.10 -37.78
CA VAL A 550 -5.68 27.22 -36.84
C VAL A 550 -6.31 26.81 -35.52
N ILE A 551 -5.63 27.14 -34.42
CA ILE A 551 -6.08 26.95 -33.04
C ILE A 551 -6.21 28.34 -32.40
N LEU A 552 -7.43 28.69 -31.98
CA LEU A 552 -7.76 29.95 -31.33
C LEU A 552 -7.91 29.76 -29.82
N GLY A 553 -7.87 30.85 -29.05
CA GLY A 553 -8.07 30.79 -27.60
C GLY A 553 -7.07 29.89 -26.90
N ALA A 554 -5.87 29.79 -27.45
CA ALA A 554 -4.82 28.95 -26.93
C ALA A 554 -4.09 29.74 -25.83
N GLU A 555 -4.65 29.73 -24.61
CA GLU A 555 -4.22 30.60 -23.52
C GLU A 555 -2.72 30.46 -23.22
N HIS A 556 -2.03 31.60 -23.12
CA HIS A 556 -0.59 31.68 -22.84
C HIS A 556 0.33 30.95 -23.84
N ALA A 557 -0.14 30.69 -25.07
CA ALA A 557 0.63 30.03 -26.13
C ALA A 557 2.02 30.62 -26.33
N VAL A 558 2.16 31.96 -26.30
CA VAL A 558 3.42 32.66 -26.54
C VAL A 558 4.42 32.43 -25.41
N HIS A 559 3.94 32.09 -24.21
CA HIS A 559 4.78 31.80 -23.05
C HIS A 559 5.14 30.31 -22.96
N ILE A 560 4.17 29.43 -23.24
CA ILE A 560 4.29 27.97 -23.13
C ILE A 560 5.16 27.41 -24.26
N LEU A 561 4.88 27.80 -25.51
CA LEU A 561 5.58 27.29 -26.68
C LEU A 561 6.92 28.02 -26.88
N LYS A 562 7.89 27.34 -27.51
CA LYS A 562 9.23 27.88 -27.78
C LYS A 562 9.57 27.78 -29.27
N SER A 563 10.11 28.86 -29.82
CA SER A 563 10.54 28.89 -31.22
C SER A 563 11.58 27.82 -31.52
N GLY A 564 11.54 27.25 -32.73
CA GLY A 564 12.46 26.21 -33.18
C GLY A 564 12.01 24.77 -32.88
N ALA A 565 11.13 24.56 -31.90
CA ALA A 565 10.57 23.24 -31.63
C ALA A 565 9.64 22.79 -32.77
N VAL A 566 9.81 21.56 -33.26
CA VAL A 566 8.93 20.98 -34.29
C VAL A 566 7.74 20.35 -33.59
N VAL A 567 6.53 20.74 -34.00
CA VAL A 567 5.27 20.28 -33.40
C VAL A 567 4.29 19.87 -34.49
N ASN A 568 3.31 19.07 -34.11
CA ASN A 568 2.11 18.79 -34.89
C ASN A 568 0.96 19.61 -34.31
N ILE A 569 0.28 20.41 -35.13
CA ILE A 569 -0.99 21.04 -34.76
C ILE A 569 -2.14 20.26 -35.37
N ASP A 570 -3.13 19.94 -34.54
CA ASP A 570 -4.38 19.33 -34.96
C ASP A 570 -5.53 20.29 -34.65
N ALA A 571 -6.02 20.95 -35.69
CA ALA A 571 -7.14 21.88 -35.56
C ALA A 571 -8.49 21.14 -35.43
N GLY A 572 -8.58 19.85 -35.78
CA GLY A 572 -9.80 19.06 -35.56
C GLY A 572 -10.06 18.84 -34.08
N GLU A 573 -9.01 18.52 -33.34
CA GLU A 573 -9.04 18.30 -31.89
C GLU A 573 -8.71 19.57 -31.07
N GLY A 574 -8.18 20.61 -31.73
CA GLY A 574 -7.80 21.87 -31.08
C GLY A 574 -6.55 21.75 -30.22
N ILE A 575 -5.56 20.98 -30.65
CA ILE A 575 -4.37 20.63 -29.84
C ILE A 575 -3.06 20.90 -30.59
N VAL A 576 -2.03 21.33 -29.85
CA VAL A 576 -0.64 21.38 -30.31
C VAL A 576 0.10 20.24 -29.63
N CYS A 577 0.80 19.41 -30.39
CA CYS A 577 1.49 18.23 -29.90
C CYS A 577 2.99 18.22 -30.26
N VAL A 578 3.86 17.68 -29.40
CA VAL A 578 5.24 17.36 -29.74
C VAL A 578 5.23 16.42 -30.95
N ASN A 579 6.04 16.74 -31.97
CA ASN A 579 6.20 15.87 -33.13
C ASN A 579 7.11 14.69 -32.75
N GLN A 580 6.62 13.45 -32.95
CA GLN A 580 7.43 12.24 -32.81
C GLN A 580 8.48 12.13 -33.92
#